data_AF-A0A5P2HCB9-F1
#
_entry.id   AF-A0A5P2HCB9-F1
#
_cell.length_a   1.000
_cell.length_b   1.000
_cell.length_c   1.000
_cell.angle_alpha   90.00
_cell.angle_beta   90.00
_cell.angle_gamma   90.00
#
_symmetry.space_group_name_H-M   'P 1'
#
loop_
_entity.id
_entity.type
_entity.pdbx_description
1 polymer ?
#
loop_
_entity_poly.entity_id
_entity_poly.type
_entity_poly.pdbx_seq_one_letter_code
_entity_poly.pdbx_strand_id
1 'polypeptide(L)'
;MKTYANAGTQTEWHDPLPLAKRPTTTPPTPGKSRSLASERNDGLSARVDKRSDAAGQSEAGATATRRLKAIKGHLQGPERSTPAAPRQFAEVGSQTMRHDIHNHSPGPGYAATQIADVTRTLSENVRTQIALFDQAGVDKFVWAPIPSVIIQGEAVNAGCCGTDGSAHLDKSKTYYMDDKYRDGEPMTGEAYDAITTEGKQHYNTSVDWQVGKAYAEIRAADKDLPPHEQLAPRIFPAITGINLGDANSVQSMLRLKSEYPDTFHIIGEITMHKEFVGKQNLDYKAGFGPEAPINDILKFAARSGMPVVLHCDSSDAETCIKTKSPGKGEYFKEIDELVARHPNTKIVHAHMGGIGKFAPPGENHVAQLRELLRKHDNYSIDMSWDVVAENYSPVSKETDPVRKAADEAARKTRIEDMAALIREYPTRFIMGSDALISRNSKSISATYDLYANRGTQEPEKLGLFDYLDPDGDYPRVLSGNFDTLLTDAQTASRKYEGGLMKQDLAELQSAIERNGRTPNKWS
;
A
#
# COMPACT_ATOMS: atom_id res chain seq x y z
N MET A 1 -29.59 64.27 -5.81
CA MET A 1 -31.05 64.22 -6.08
C MET A 1 -31.35 62.87 -6.71
N LYS A 2 -32.33 62.15 -6.15
CA LYS A 2 -32.92 60.86 -6.60
C LYS A 2 -32.09 59.58 -6.45
N THR A 3 -32.35 58.95 -5.31
CA THR A 3 -32.52 57.52 -5.08
C THR A 3 -33.38 56.82 -6.14
N TYR A 4 -33.07 55.56 -6.44
CA TYR A 4 -34.06 54.47 -6.48
C TYR A 4 -33.44 53.20 -5.90
N ALA A 5 -34.23 52.57 -5.04
CA ALA A 5 -33.94 51.38 -4.25
C ALA A 5 -34.72 50.17 -4.81
N ASN A 6 -34.43 49.02 -4.20
CA ASN A 6 -35.15 47.73 -4.16
C ASN A 6 -34.75 46.68 -5.22
N ALA A 7 -34.65 45.38 -4.90
CA ALA A 7 -34.74 44.65 -3.62
C ALA A 7 -34.35 43.17 -3.83
N GLY A 8 -33.88 42.51 -2.76
CA GLY A 8 -33.96 41.07 -2.50
C GLY A 8 -32.99 40.17 -3.29
N THR A 9 -32.29 39.19 -2.72
CA THR A 9 -32.62 38.34 -1.56
C THR A 9 -31.35 37.84 -0.86
N GLN A 10 -31.45 37.74 0.47
CA GLN A 10 -30.47 37.18 1.39
C GLN A 10 -30.30 35.67 1.21
N THR A 11 -29.07 35.19 1.33
CA THR A 11 -28.76 33.90 1.98
C THR A 11 -27.57 34.12 2.90
N GLU A 12 -27.76 33.66 4.13
CA GLU A 12 -26.96 33.88 5.32
C GLU A 12 -25.56 33.26 5.21
N TRP A 13 -24.53 34.02 5.58
CA TRP A 13 -23.22 33.49 5.94
C TRP A 13 -23.09 33.59 7.45
N HIS A 14 -22.88 32.43 8.10
CA HIS A 14 -22.61 32.35 9.53
C HIS A 14 -21.28 33.02 9.88
N ASP A 15 -21.30 33.79 10.97
CA ASP A 15 -20.12 34.41 11.59
C ASP A 15 -19.07 33.34 12.00
N PRO A 16 -17.76 33.67 11.91
CA PRO A 16 -16.70 32.81 12.41
C PRO A 16 -16.65 32.83 13.96
N LEU A 17 -16.58 31.63 14.55
CA LEU A 17 -16.41 31.39 15.98
C LEU A 17 -15.14 32.05 16.54
N PRO A 18 -15.14 32.50 17.81
CA PRO A 18 -13.99 33.14 18.43
C PRO A 18 -12.90 32.12 18.83
N LEU A 19 -11.66 32.48 18.53
CA LEU A 19 -10.43 31.77 18.93
C LEU A 19 -10.35 31.64 20.46
N ALA A 20 -10.35 30.40 20.96
CA ALA A 20 -10.09 30.08 22.35
C ALA A 20 -8.61 30.33 22.71
N LYS A 21 -8.38 31.08 23.79
CA LYS A 21 -7.06 31.34 24.37
C LYS A 21 -6.44 30.04 24.90
N ARG A 22 -5.19 29.74 24.51
CA ARG A 22 -4.38 28.66 25.09
C ARG A 22 -4.04 28.95 26.57
N PRO A 23 -4.09 27.96 27.48
CA PRO A 23 -3.49 28.09 28.80
C PRO A 23 -1.98 27.92 28.70
N THR A 24 -1.25 28.82 29.36
CA THR A 24 0.20 28.71 29.61
C THR A 24 0.46 27.74 30.75
N THR A 25 1.18 26.66 30.51
CA THR A 25 1.71 25.78 31.58
C THR A 25 3.22 25.95 31.68
N THR A 26 3.67 26.41 32.84
CA THR A 26 5.06 26.48 33.30
C THR A 26 5.66 25.08 33.49
N PRO A 27 6.96 24.87 33.24
CA PRO A 27 7.62 23.58 33.45
C PRO A 27 8.04 23.40 34.93
N PRO A 28 8.08 22.16 35.46
CA PRO A 28 8.63 21.91 36.79
C PRO A 28 10.15 21.70 36.76
N THR A 29 10.82 22.30 37.76
CA THR A 29 12.25 22.21 38.08
C THR A 29 12.60 20.86 38.74
N PRO A 30 13.82 20.30 38.57
CA PRO A 30 14.19 18.97 39.06
C PRO A 30 14.58 18.97 40.55
N GLY A 31 14.02 18.02 41.31
CA GLY A 31 14.30 17.77 42.73
C GLY A 31 14.97 16.41 42.97
N LYS A 32 15.97 16.42 43.85
CA LYS A 32 17.00 15.39 44.07
C LYS A 32 16.55 14.13 44.82
N SER A 33 17.24 13.05 44.48
CA SER A 33 17.59 11.82 45.23
C SER A 33 17.23 11.72 46.72
N ARG A 34 16.76 10.54 47.14
CA ARG A 34 17.22 9.83 48.35
C ARG A 34 16.99 8.32 48.24
N SER A 35 18.06 7.58 48.56
CA SER A 35 18.15 6.14 48.78
C SER A 35 17.50 5.69 50.09
N LEU A 36 17.14 4.41 50.18
CA LEU A 36 17.43 3.42 51.25
C LEU A 36 16.56 2.16 50.97
N ALA A 37 17.18 1.01 50.67
CA ALA A 37 17.47 -0.09 51.60
C ALA A 37 16.17 -0.72 52.16
N SER A 38 15.76 -1.86 51.60
CA SER A 38 15.98 -3.23 52.12
C SER A 38 15.00 -3.62 53.22
N GLU A 39 14.17 -4.64 52.97
CA GLU A 39 13.96 -5.71 53.94
C GLU A 39 13.26 -6.91 53.29
N ARG A 40 13.74 -8.09 53.71
CA ARG A 40 13.27 -9.43 53.34
C ARG A 40 12.11 -9.82 54.26
N ASN A 41 11.26 -10.74 53.78
CA ASN A 41 10.84 -11.96 54.48
C ASN A 41 9.90 -12.72 53.52
N ASP A 42 10.27 -13.92 53.06
CA ASP A 42 9.99 -15.21 53.71
C ASP A 42 8.48 -15.33 53.97
N GLY A 43 7.70 -16.11 53.22
CA GLY A 43 7.90 -17.49 52.82
C GLY A 43 6.81 -18.31 53.50
N LEU A 44 6.01 -19.10 52.78
CA LEU A 44 5.46 -20.39 53.25
C LEU A 44 4.55 -21.04 52.20
N SER A 45 5.03 -22.19 51.76
CA SER A 45 4.36 -23.28 51.04
C SER A 45 3.58 -24.19 52.00
N ALA A 46 2.41 -24.71 51.59
CA ALA A 46 1.89 -26.05 51.95
C ALA A 46 0.74 -26.42 50.99
N ARG A 47 0.90 -27.44 50.12
CA ARG A 47 0.41 -28.83 50.24
C ARG A 47 -1.12 -28.93 50.41
N VAL A 48 -1.86 -29.29 49.34
CA VAL A 48 -2.31 -30.65 48.95
C VAL A 48 -3.16 -31.33 50.03
N ASP A 49 -4.46 -31.51 49.78
CA ASP A 49 -5.02 -32.88 49.69
C ASP A 49 -6.42 -32.98 49.08
N LYS A 50 -6.66 -34.17 48.52
CA LYS A 50 -7.84 -34.67 47.78
C LYS A 50 -9.02 -35.06 48.67
N ARG A 51 -10.22 -35.03 48.09
CA ARG A 51 -11.44 -35.88 48.26
C ARG A 51 -12.69 -34.98 48.09
N SER A 52 -13.86 -35.39 47.64
CA SER A 52 -14.43 -36.50 46.86
C SER A 52 -15.94 -36.18 46.81
N ASP A 53 -16.54 -36.37 45.64
CA ASP A 53 -17.95 -36.73 45.37
C ASP A 53 -19.16 -35.86 45.82
N ALA A 54 -20.12 -35.85 44.88
CA ALA A 54 -21.57 -35.83 45.03
C ALA A 54 -22.35 -34.49 44.89
N ALA A 55 -23.02 -34.42 43.73
CA ALA A 55 -24.42 -34.06 43.51
C ALA A 55 -24.97 -32.72 44.05
N GLY A 56 -25.30 -31.83 43.10
CA GLY A 56 -26.20 -30.70 43.31
C GLY A 56 -26.67 -30.12 41.97
N GLN A 57 -27.80 -30.62 41.47
CA GLN A 57 -28.57 -29.98 40.40
C GLN A 57 -29.33 -28.78 40.98
N SER A 58 -29.18 -27.58 40.42
CA SER A 58 -30.30 -26.65 40.19
C SER A 58 -29.92 -25.44 39.32
N GLU A 59 -30.74 -25.24 38.28
CA GLU A 59 -31.21 -23.95 37.75
C GLU A 59 -30.21 -22.84 37.38
N ALA A 60 -29.63 -22.92 36.17
CA ALA A 60 -29.11 -21.75 35.45
C ALA A 60 -29.23 -21.87 33.91
N GLY A 61 -30.27 -22.57 33.41
CA GLY A 61 -30.36 -22.99 31.99
C GLY A 61 -31.37 -22.25 31.11
N ALA A 62 -32.14 -21.28 31.61
CA ALA A 62 -33.31 -20.77 30.88
C ALA A 62 -33.18 -19.37 30.25
N THR A 63 -32.10 -18.62 30.53
CA THR A 63 -31.99 -17.20 30.09
C THR A 63 -31.00 -16.98 28.94
N ALA A 64 -30.12 -17.94 28.65
CA ALA A 64 -29.15 -17.86 27.55
C ALA A 64 -29.75 -18.21 26.16
N THR A 65 -30.81 -19.02 26.12
CA THR A 65 -31.37 -19.57 24.88
C THR A 65 -32.37 -18.64 24.17
N ARG A 66 -32.82 -17.56 24.83
CA ARG A 66 -33.74 -16.57 24.23
C ARG A 66 -33.04 -15.40 23.52
N ARG A 67 -31.76 -15.13 23.80
CA ARG A 67 -30.98 -14.08 23.09
C ARG A 67 -30.32 -14.56 21.79
N LEU A 68 -30.11 -15.88 21.64
CA LEU A 68 -29.54 -16.48 20.41
C LEU A 68 -30.57 -16.70 19.28
N LYS A 69 -31.88 -16.60 19.57
CA LYS A 69 -32.94 -16.72 18.56
C LYS A 69 -33.35 -15.38 17.93
N ALA A 70 -33.01 -14.24 18.56
CA ALA A 70 -33.32 -12.91 18.05
C ALA A 70 -32.26 -12.35 17.08
N ILE A 71 -31.06 -12.95 17.01
CA ILE A 71 -29.98 -12.54 16.08
C ILE A 71 -30.03 -13.32 14.75
N LYS A 72 -30.77 -14.43 14.68
CA LYS A 72 -30.96 -15.21 13.44
C LYS A 72 -32.03 -14.65 12.47
N GLY A 73 -32.74 -13.58 12.85
CA GLY A 73 -33.84 -13.01 12.06
C GLY A 73 -33.50 -11.81 11.19
N HIS A 74 -32.23 -11.39 11.11
CA HIS A 74 -31.81 -10.17 10.37
C HIS A 74 -30.62 -10.41 9.41
N LEU A 75 -30.38 -11.66 9.00
CA LEU A 75 -29.37 -12.03 8.00
C LEU A 75 -29.99 -12.85 6.85
N GLN A 76 -31.19 -12.48 6.40
CA GLN A 76 -31.65 -12.86 5.06
C GLN A 76 -31.18 -11.78 4.08
N GLY A 77 -29.91 -11.89 3.68
CA GLY A 77 -29.44 -11.26 2.45
C GLY A 77 -30.14 -11.89 1.23
N PRO A 78 -30.10 -11.23 0.06
CA PRO A 78 -30.72 -11.76 -1.15
C PRO A 78 -30.19 -13.17 -1.46
N GLU A 79 -31.06 -14.04 -1.97
CA GLU A 79 -30.73 -15.42 -2.36
C GLU A 79 -29.39 -15.46 -3.09
N ARG A 80 -28.45 -16.26 -2.56
CA ARG A 80 -27.18 -16.57 -3.24
C ARG A 80 -27.53 -17.15 -4.61
N SER A 81 -27.35 -16.37 -5.67
CA SER A 81 -27.25 -16.91 -7.02
C SER A 81 -26.14 -17.95 -7.00
N THR A 82 -26.45 -19.18 -7.40
CA THR A 82 -25.45 -20.23 -7.65
C THR A 82 -24.30 -19.65 -8.48
N PRO A 83 -23.03 -19.82 -8.07
CA PRO A 83 -21.90 -19.39 -8.88
C PRO A 83 -22.03 -20.00 -10.28
N ALA A 84 -21.82 -19.18 -11.32
CA ALA A 84 -21.66 -19.72 -12.66
C ALA A 84 -20.54 -20.77 -12.63
N ALA A 85 -20.76 -21.91 -13.29
CA ALA A 85 -19.75 -22.96 -13.33
C ALA A 85 -18.44 -22.40 -13.93
N PRO A 86 -17.28 -22.66 -13.30
CA PRO A 86 -16.00 -22.21 -13.82
C PRO A 86 -15.77 -22.80 -15.21
N ARG A 87 -15.22 -22.00 -16.12
CA ARG A 87 -14.88 -22.44 -17.47
C ARG A 87 -13.37 -22.56 -17.57
N GLN A 88 -12.88 -23.72 -18.00
CA GLN A 88 -11.48 -23.86 -18.38
C GLN A 88 -11.20 -22.95 -19.58
N PHE A 89 -10.28 -22.01 -19.40
CA PHE A 89 -9.76 -21.22 -20.49
C PHE A 89 -8.91 -22.12 -21.40
N ALA A 90 -9.11 -22.02 -22.72
CA ALA A 90 -8.11 -22.51 -23.66
C ALA A 90 -6.79 -21.76 -23.42
N GLU A 91 -5.63 -22.37 -23.75
CA GLU A 91 -4.34 -21.67 -23.80
C GLU A 91 -4.43 -20.49 -24.78
N VAL A 92 -4.89 -19.34 -24.31
CA VAL A 92 -4.72 -18.07 -24.99
C VAL A 92 -3.24 -17.75 -24.88
N GLY A 93 -2.56 -17.71 -26.03
CA GLY A 93 -1.10 -17.59 -26.11
C GLY A 93 -0.52 -16.57 -25.12
N SER A 94 0.27 -17.08 -24.18
CA SER A 94 1.39 -16.52 -23.40
C SER A 94 1.48 -15.04 -22.99
N GLN A 95 0.51 -14.16 -23.23
CA GLN A 95 0.63 -12.74 -22.88
C GLN A 95 -0.72 -12.15 -22.54
N THR A 96 -0.94 -11.79 -21.27
CA THR A 96 -1.42 -10.45 -20.91
C THR A 96 -1.70 -10.32 -19.41
N MET A 97 -0.68 -9.96 -18.63
CA MET A 97 -0.96 -9.06 -17.50
C MET A 97 -1.20 -7.68 -18.10
N ARG A 98 -2.44 -7.33 -18.44
CA ARG A 98 -2.65 -6.24 -19.41
C ARG A 98 -2.11 -4.89 -18.94
N HIS A 99 -2.35 -4.48 -17.68
CA HIS A 99 -1.77 -3.28 -17.07
C HIS A 99 -1.25 -3.57 -15.66
N ASP A 100 -0.34 -2.74 -15.19
CA ASP A 100 0.33 -2.90 -13.90
C ASP A 100 0.27 -1.61 -13.05
N ILE A 101 -0.64 -1.57 -12.07
CA ILE A 101 -0.81 -0.40 -11.19
C ILE A 101 0.31 -0.24 -10.16
N HIS A 102 1.10 -1.28 -9.94
CA HIS A 102 2.04 -1.32 -8.83
C HIS A 102 3.25 -2.15 -9.22
N ASN A 103 4.34 -1.48 -9.58
CA ASN A 103 5.64 -2.10 -9.78
C ASN A 103 6.75 -1.14 -9.39
N HIS A 104 7.86 -1.71 -8.97
CA HIS A 104 9.05 -0.96 -8.58
C HIS A 104 10.05 -0.91 -9.73
N SER A 105 9.62 -0.28 -10.81
CA SER A 105 10.46 0.12 -11.94
C SER A 105 11.63 1.02 -11.50
N PRO A 106 12.73 1.09 -12.28
CA PRO A 106 14.01 1.67 -11.88
C PRO A 106 13.88 3.02 -11.20
N GLY A 107 14.42 3.11 -9.99
CA GLY A 107 14.58 4.35 -9.28
C GLY A 107 16.06 4.75 -9.21
N PRO A 108 16.34 6.04 -9.04
CA PRO A 108 17.67 6.56 -8.72
C PRO A 108 18.16 6.22 -7.30
N GLY A 109 17.31 5.60 -6.47
CA GLY A 109 17.50 5.41 -5.03
C GLY A 109 18.10 4.08 -4.60
N TYR A 110 18.48 3.18 -5.50
CA TYR A 110 19.08 1.90 -5.12
C TYR A 110 20.25 1.45 -5.99
N ALA A 111 21.37 1.28 -5.30
CA ALA A 111 22.66 0.75 -5.72
C ALA A 111 22.54 -0.60 -6.45
N ALA A 112 23.21 -0.73 -7.59
CA ALA A 112 23.56 -1.94 -8.36
C ALA A 112 22.45 -2.97 -8.68
N THR A 113 21.27 -2.78 -8.12
CA THR A 113 20.20 -3.76 -8.10
C THR A 113 19.07 -3.33 -9.02
N GLN A 114 18.72 -2.03 -9.04
CA GLN A 114 17.63 -1.45 -9.85
C GLN A 114 18.08 -0.94 -11.21
N ILE A 115 19.30 -0.41 -11.27
CA ILE A 115 19.92 0.08 -12.50
C ILE A 115 20.74 -1.07 -13.09
N ALA A 116 20.31 -1.57 -14.24
CA ALA A 116 20.98 -2.66 -14.94
C ALA A 116 22.34 -2.22 -15.50
N ASP A 117 22.44 -0.95 -15.91
CA ASP A 117 23.64 -0.34 -16.45
C ASP A 117 23.80 1.09 -15.90
N VAL A 118 24.71 1.25 -14.93
CA VAL A 118 24.99 2.54 -14.26
C VAL A 118 25.72 3.54 -15.16
N THR A 119 26.16 3.12 -16.35
CA THR A 119 26.73 4.03 -17.36
C THR A 119 25.64 4.75 -18.16
N ARG A 120 24.41 4.24 -18.12
CA ARG A 120 23.24 4.79 -18.81
C ARG A 120 22.47 5.77 -17.94
N THR A 121 21.76 6.67 -18.58
CA THR A 121 20.78 7.52 -17.91
C THR A 121 19.61 6.69 -17.37
N LEU A 122 18.81 7.28 -16.48
CA LEU A 122 17.60 6.63 -15.99
C LEU A 122 16.57 6.40 -17.13
N SER A 123 16.46 7.36 -18.06
CA SER A 123 15.59 7.24 -19.23
C SER A 123 16.01 6.08 -20.15
N GLU A 124 17.30 5.91 -20.40
CA GLU A 124 17.84 4.78 -21.17
C GLU A 124 17.60 3.43 -20.49
N ASN A 125 17.79 3.36 -19.16
CA ASN A 125 17.49 2.15 -18.39
C ASN A 125 16.00 1.77 -18.50
N VAL A 126 15.08 2.73 -18.31
CA VAL A 126 13.64 2.48 -18.44
C VAL A 126 13.28 1.98 -19.84
N ARG A 127 13.83 2.60 -20.90
CA ARG A 127 13.62 2.16 -22.29
C ARG A 127 13.98 0.69 -22.48
N THR A 128 15.06 0.22 -21.87
CA THR A 128 15.44 -1.20 -21.97
C THR A 128 14.51 -2.14 -21.22
N GLN A 129 13.87 -1.67 -20.16
CA GLN A 129 12.95 -2.49 -19.38
C GLN A 129 11.57 -2.62 -20.02
N ILE A 130 11.15 -1.69 -20.88
CA ILE A 130 9.89 -1.82 -21.62
C ILE A 130 9.81 -3.17 -22.35
N ALA A 131 10.92 -3.65 -22.92
CA ALA A 131 10.95 -4.95 -23.58
C ALA A 131 10.61 -6.12 -22.63
N LEU A 132 10.89 -5.99 -21.32
CA LEU A 132 10.52 -6.97 -20.31
C LEU A 132 9.02 -6.91 -19.98
N PHE A 133 8.44 -5.69 -19.94
CA PHE A 133 7.01 -5.49 -19.83
C PHE A 133 6.28 -6.07 -21.05
N ASP A 134 6.78 -5.83 -22.27
CA ASP A 134 6.24 -6.42 -23.50
C ASP A 134 6.26 -7.96 -23.44
N GLN A 135 7.38 -8.55 -23.02
CA GLN A 135 7.50 -10.00 -22.84
C GLN A 135 6.52 -10.54 -21.77
N ALA A 136 6.27 -9.78 -20.71
CA ALA A 136 5.30 -10.12 -19.66
C ALA A 136 3.84 -9.83 -20.08
N GLY A 137 3.62 -9.24 -21.25
CA GLY A 137 2.29 -8.88 -21.75
C GLY A 137 1.67 -7.65 -21.08
N VAL A 138 2.50 -6.72 -20.56
CA VAL A 138 2.08 -5.47 -19.92
C VAL A 138 2.14 -4.31 -20.90
N ASP A 139 0.99 -3.73 -21.18
CA ASP A 139 0.85 -2.58 -22.08
C ASP A 139 1.15 -1.27 -21.36
N LYS A 140 0.59 -1.06 -20.17
CA LYS A 140 0.74 0.18 -19.38
C LYS A 140 1.11 -0.13 -17.95
N PHE A 141 1.91 0.74 -17.35
CA PHE A 141 2.32 0.54 -15.97
C PHE A 141 2.56 1.84 -15.22
N VAL A 142 2.39 1.80 -13.90
CA VAL A 142 2.80 2.86 -12.99
C VAL A 142 4.29 2.75 -12.73
N TRP A 143 5.04 3.81 -12.97
CA TRP A 143 6.45 3.87 -12.60
C TRP A 143 6.58 4.42 -11.18
N ALA A 144 6.63 3.51 -10.19
CA ALA A 144 6.73 3.82 -8.77
C ALA A 144 8.09 3.38 -8.20
N PRO A 145 9.15 4.21 -8.33
CA PRO A 145 10.45 3.88 -7.76
C PRO A 145 10.36 3.75 -6.23
N ILE A 146 11.22 2.94 -5.63
CA ILE A 146 11.28 2.83 -4.17
C ILE A 146 12.04 4.04 -3.61
N PRO A 147 11.43 4.81 -2.69
CA PRO A 147 12.08 5.98 -2.08
C PRO A 147 13.00 5.62 -0.91
N SER A 148 12.87 4.45 -0.28
CA SER A 148 13.72 4.04 0.83
C SER A 148 15.18 3.81 0.39
N VAL A 149 16.14 4.08 1.28
CA VAL A 149 17.60 3.87 1.12
C VAL A 149 18.11 3.15 2.35
N ILE A 150 18.74 1.99 2.22
CA ILE A 150 19.13 1.15 3.37
C ILE A 150 20.62 1.22 3.67
N ILE A 151 20.95 1.19 4.97
CA ILE A 151 22.26 1.61 5.47
C ILE A 151 23.05 0.48 6.15
N GLN A 152 22.43 -0.65 6.56
CA GLN A 152 23.17 -1.67 7.31
C GLN A 152 23.71 -2.84 6.48
N GLY A 153 25.04 -3.01 6.55
CA GLY A 153 25.79 -4.22 6.19
C GLY A 153 26.94 -4.07 5.18
N GLU A 154 27.56 -2.89 5.02
CA GLU A 154 28.53 -2.53 3.95
C GLU A 154 27.91 -2.06 2.62
N ALA A 155 26.58 -1.97 2.52
CA ALA A 155 25.91 -1.40 1.35
C ALA A 155 25.73 0.13 1.45
N VAL A 156 26.79 0.85 1.83
CA VAL A 156 26.89 2.30 1.54
C VAL A 156 28.16 2.49 0.73
N ASN A 157 28.12 2.16 -0.56
CA ASN A 157 29.14 2.69 -1.47
C ASN A 157 28.56 3.02 -2.84
N ALA A 158 27.77 4.08 -2.85
CA ALA A 158 27.80 5.05 -3.93
C ALA A 158 27.98 6.43 -3.30
N GLY A 159 29.06 6.60 -2.51
CA GLY A 159 29.54 7.92 -2.17
C GLY A 159 29.94 8.62 -3.45
N CYS A 160 29.37 9.80 -3.72
CA CYS A 160 29.72 10.66 -4.85
C CYS A 160 31.18 11.17 -4.81
N CYS A 161 31.92 10.82 -3.74
CA CYS A 161 33.32 11.16 -3.53
C CYS A 161 34.03 9.87 -3.08
N GLY A 162 34.82 9.28 -3.96
CA GLY A 162 35.56 8.05 -3.67
C GLY A 162 36.62 8.23 -2.58
N THR A 163 36.75 7.19 -1.75
CA THR A 163 37.79 6.82 -0.75
C THR A 163 37.01 6.07 0.35
N ASP A 164 37.13 4.77 0.64
CA ASP A 164 38.33 3.95 0.83
C ASP A 164 38.02 2.44 0.69
N GLY A 165 39.10 1.65 0.68
CA GLY A 165 39.16 0.25 0.31
C GLY A 165 38.44 -0.79 1.19
N SER A 166 38.32 -1.98 0.58
CA SER A 166 38.31 -3.31 1.20
C SER A 166 37.12 -3.79 2.03
N ALA A 167 35.89 -3.58 1.54
CA ALA A 167 34.72 -4.31 2.02
C ALA A 167 34.29 -5.35 0.97
N HIS A 168 34.53 -6.64 1.24
CA HIS A 168 33.95 -7.74 0.46
C HIS A 168 32.45 -7.78 0.78
N LEU A 169 31.64 -7.14 -0.08
CA LEU A 169 30.18 -7.18 0.04
C LEU A 169 29.70 -8.63 0.19
N ASP A 170 29.23 -8.95 1.38
CA ASP A 170 28.53 -10.21 1.64
C ASP A 170 27.22 -10.19 0.85
N LYS A 171 27.23 -10.89 -0.29
CA LYS A 171 26.09 -10.98 -1.20
C LYS A 171 24.86 -11.67 -0.58
N SER A 172 24.99 -12.26 0.61
CA SER A 172 23.89 -12.92 1.34
C SER A 172 23.00 -11.98 2.16
N LYS A 173 23.30 -10.68 2.18
CA LYS A 173 22.52 -9.67 2.91
C LYS A 173 21.72 -8.81 1.94
N THR A 174 20.49 -9.21 1.62
CA THR A 174 19.59 -8.39 0.79
C THR A 174 18.84 -7.31 1.57
N TYR A 175 18.16 -6.50 0.74
CA TYR A 175 17.26 -5.37 0.86
C TYR A 175 16.52 -5.03 2.17
N TYR A 176 16.56 -5.77 3.28
CA TYR A 176 16.15 -5.31 4.65
C TYR A 176 16.21 -6.44 5.69
N MET A 177 16.59 -7.65 5.26
CA MET A 177 16.74 -8.86 6.07
C MET A 177 17.75 -9.81 5.41
N ASP A 178 18.29 -10.74 6.17
CA ASP A 178 19.15 -11.84 5.68
C ASP A 178 18.42 -12.73 4.65
N ASP A 179 19.12 -13.17 3.59
CA ASP A 179 18.57 -13.96 2.49
C ASP A 179 17.94 -15.27 2.94
N LYS A 180 18.44 -15.88 4.01
CA LYS A 180 17.87 -17.14 4.51
C LYS A 180 16.40 -17.00 4.90
N TYR A 181 15.98 -15.84 5.43
CA TYR A 181 14.58 -15.54 5.74
C TYR A 181 13.79 -15.11 4.51
N ARG A 182 14.48 -14.61 3.48
CA ARG A 182 13.88 -14.36 2.17
C ARG A 182 13.51 -15.69 1.50
N ASP A 183 14.41 -16.67 1.57
CA ASP A 183 14.38 -17.96 0.86
C ASP A 183 13.77 -19.12 1.67
N GLY A 184 13.08 -18.80 2.77
CA GLY A 184 12.13 -19.72 3.41
C GLY A 184 12.51 -20.25 4.79
N GLU A 185 13.59 -19.79 5.42
CA GLU A 185 13.76 -20.04 6.85
C GLU A 185 12.58 -19.45 7.63
N PRO A 186 12.03 -20.19 8.61
CA PRO A 186 10.94 -19.68 9.43
C PRO A 186 11.35 -18.41 10.16
N MET A 187 10.57 -17.34 9.98
CA MET A 187 10.73 -16.12 10.75
C MET A 187 10.33 -16.39 12.21
N THR A 188 11.27 -16.18 13.14
CA THR A 188 11.03 -16.29 14.58
C THR A 188 10.88 -14.91 15.21
N GLY A 189 10.35 -14.84 16.44
CA GLY A 189 10.33 -13.59 17.20
C GLY A 189 11.73 -13.01 17.43
N GLU A 190 12.72 -13.87 17.70
CA GLU A 190 14.12 -13.47 17.89
C GLU A 190 14.73 -12.92 16.58
N ALA A 191 14.47 -13.57 15.45
CA ALA A 191 14.91 -13.08 14.14
C ALA A 191 14.26 -11.73 13.80
N TYR A 192 12.96 -11.60 14.07
CA TYR A 192 12.23 -10.34 13.90
C TYR A 192 12.85 -9.21 14.75
N ASP A 193 13.11 -9.48 16.03
CA ASP A 193 13.70 -8.50 16.95
C ASP A 193 15.12 -8.10 16.50
N ALA A 194 15.92 -9.06 16.00
CA ALA A 194 17.25 -8.78 15.44
C ALA A 194 17.18 -7.90 14.20
N ILE A 195 16.37 -8.27 13.20
CA ILE A 195 16.21 -7.54 11.92
C ILE A 195 15.73 -6.10 12.16
N THR A 196 14.80 -5.91 13.09
CA THR A 196 14.25 -4.57 13.38
C THR A 196 15.19 -3.70 14.22
N THR A 197 16.07 -4.31 15.01
CA THR A 197 17.09 -3.58 15.78
C THR A 197 18.25 -3.12 14.90
N GLU A 198 18.63 -3.95 13.94
CA GLU A 198 19.76 -3.72 13.05
C GLU A 198 19.35 -2.83 11.87
N GLY A 199 18.31 -3.21 11.13
CA GLY A 199 17.95 -2.54 9.89
C GLY A 199 17.69 -1.03 10.05
N LYS A 200 18.33 -0.25 9.19
CA LYS A 200 18.19 1.21 9.13
C LYS A 200 17.89 1.63 7.71
N GLN A 201 16.82 2.38 7.52
CA GLN A 201 16.44 2.97 6.24
C GLN A 201 16.29 4.49 6.38
N HIS A 202 16.91 5.23 5.47
CA HIS A 202 16.56 6.60 5.13
C HIS A 202 15.56 6.61 3.98
N TYR A 203 15.06 7.79 3.66
CA TYR A 203 14.02 8.04 2.70
C TYR A 203 14.49 9.14 1.75
N ASN A 204 14.70 8.77 0.49
CA ASN A 204 15.12 9.65 -0.57
C ASN A 204 13.92 10.38 -1.18
N THR A 205 13.63 11.57 -0.68
CA THR A 205 12.59 12.45 -1.23
C THR A 205 12.95 13.07 -2.59
N SER A 206 14.20 12.91 -3.06
CA SER A 206 14.62 13.43 -4.36
C SER A 206 14.33 12.48 -5.54
N VAL A 207 13.91 11.24 -5.24
CA VAL A 207 13.66 10.18 -6.24
C VAL A 207 12.72 10.64 -7.37
N ASP A 208 11.68 11.40 -7.02
CA ASP A 208 10.66 11.83 -7.98
C ASP A 208 11.20 12.89 -8.95
N TRP A 209 12.17 13.71 -8.55
CA TRP A 209 12.78 14.71 -9.45
C TRP A 209 13.55 14.05 -10.59
N GLN A 210 14.25 12.96 -10.27
CA GLN A 210 15.01 12.20 -11.24
C GLN A 210 14.08 11.43 -12.19
N VAL A 211 12.97 10.87 -11.67
CA VAL A 211 11.91 10.28 -12.50
C VAL A 211 11.27 11.33 -13.42
N GLY A 212 10.94 12.51 -12.89
CA GLY A 212 10.37 13.61 -13.68
C GLY A 212 11.27 14.02 -14.83
N LYS A 213 12.57 14.20 -14.56
CA LYS A 213 13.58 14.47 -15.60
C LYS A 213 13.64 13.35 -16.63
N ALA A 214 13.76 12.10 -16.21
CA ALA A 214 13.89 10.96 -17.11
C ALA A 214 12.64 10.75 -17.97
N TYR A 215 11.45 10.95 -17.41
CA TYR A 215 10.21 10.90 -18.18
C TYR A 215 10.10 12.04 -19.18
N ALA A 216 10.55 13.25 -18.84
CA ALA A 216 10.64 14.36 -19.79
C ALA A 216 11.59 14.06 -20.96
N GLU A 217 12.73 13.42 -20.70
CA GLU A 217 13.64 12.92 -21.75
C GLU A 217 12.96 11.86 -22.63
N ILE A 218 12.19 10.93 -22.03
CA ILE A 218 11.44 9.93 -22.78
C ILE A 218 10.42 10.59 -23.70
N ARG A 219 9.57 11.48 -23.16
CA ARG A 219 8.57 12.24 -23.93
C ARG A 219 9.19 13.03 -25.08
N ALA A 220 10.32 13.71 -24.83
CA ALA A 220 10.99 14.51 -25.84
C ALA A 220 11.52 13.66 -27.01
N ALA A 221 12.04 12.48 -26.72
CA ALA A 221 12.52 11.54 -27.73
C ALA A 221 11.37 10.80 -28.45
N ASP A 222 10.22 10.60 -27.80
CA ASP A 222 9.07 9.92 -28.40
C ASP A 222 8.19 10.82 -29.27
N LYS A 223 8.28 12.15 -29.13
CA LYS A 223 7.31 13.12 -29.69
C LYS A 223 7.09 13.00 -31.21
N ASP A 224 8.13 12.61 -31.95
CA ASP A 224 8.12 12.52 -33.42
C ASP A 224 7.97 11.06 -33.91
N LEU A 225 7.89 10.09 -33.00
CA LEU A 225 7.67 8.68 -33.33
C LEU A 225 6.19 8.41 -33.62
N PRO A 226 5.87 7.43 -34.50
CA PRO A 226 4.51 6.94 -34.67
C PRO A 226 3.89 6.48 -33.34
N PRO A 227 2.57 6.63 -33.12
CA PRO A 227 1.94 6.31 -31.82
C PRO A 227 2.24 4.91 -31.27
N HIS A 228 2.42 3.90 -32.13
CA HIS A 228 2.72 2.53 -31.73
C HIS A 228 4.17 2.31 -31.27
N GLU A 229 5.07 3.27 -31.53
CA GLU A 229 6.47 3.27 -31.09
C GLU A 229 6.68 4.16 -29.85
N GLN A 230 5.69 4.99 -29.47
CA GLN A 230 5.79 5.88 -28.32
C GLN A 230 5.71 5.09 -27.01
N LEU A 231 6.63 5.38 -26.10
CA LEU A 231 6.70 4.78 -24.78
C LEU A 231 5.99 5.63 -23.74
N ALA A 232 6.08 6.96 -23.83
CA ALA A 232 5.50 7.86 -22.84
C ALA A 232 4.02 7.58 -22.52
N PRO A 233 3.13 7.31 -23.49
CA PRO A 233 1.72 6.98 -23.19
C PRO A 233 1.51 5.69 -22.38
N ARG A 234 2.54 4.84 -22.29
CA ARG A 234 2.52 3.56 -21.57
C ARG A 234 3.00 3.68 -20.11
N ILE A 235 3.63 4.80 -19.75
CA ILE A 235 4.32 4.98 -18.48
C ILE A 235 3.59 6.04 -17.65
N PHE A 236 3.25 5.70 -16.41
CA PHE A 236 2.59 6.61 -15.47
C PHE A 236 3.49 6.87 -14.26
N PRO A 237 4.34 7.92 -14.29
CA PRO A 237 5.16 8.29 -13.15
C PRO A 237 4.35 8.57 -11.89
N ALA A 238 4.76 7.96 -10.78
CA ALA A 238 4.16 8.17 -9.47
C ALA A 238 5.03 9.04 -8.57
N ILE A 239 4.39 9.82 -7.69
CA ILE A 239 5.09 10.54 -6.63
C ILE A 239 5.25 9.60 -5.44
N THR A 240 6.47 9.10 -5.21
CA THR A 240 6.79 8.12 -4.16
C THR A 240 7.66 8.70 -3.07
N GLY A 241 8.50 9.70 -3.38
CA GLY A 241 9.45 10.34 -2.46
C GLY A 241 8.83 11.32 -1.47
N ILE A 242 7.72 10.92 -0.81
CA ILE A 242 6.98 11.78 0.11
C ILE A 242 7.24 11.41 1.57
N ASN A 243 7.73 12.37 2.37
CA ASN A 243 7.84 12.19 3.82
C ASN A 243 6.45 12.33 4.47
N LEU A 244 5.87 11.23 4.95
CA LEU A 244 4.52 11.24 5.54
C LEU A 244 4.44 11.90 6.93
N GLY A 245 5.59 12.22 7.54
CA GLY A 245 5.71 12.97 8.79
C GLY A 245 6.03 14.45 8.62
N ASP A 246 6.24 14.94 7.39
CA ASP A 246 6.54 16.35 7.12
C ASP A 246 5.28 17.13 6.72
N ALA A 247 4.96 18.18 7.48
CA ALA A 247 3.86 19.11 7.20
C ALA A 247 4.07 19.92 5.90
N ASN A 248 5.28 19.91 5.33
CA ASN A 248 5.59 20.59 4.07
C ASN A 248 5.55 19.68 2.84
N SER A 249 5.18 18.40 2.98
CA SER A 249 5.16 17.45 1.86
C SER A 249 4.30 17.91 0.67
N VAL A 250 3.17 18.57 0.93
CA VAL A 250 2.34 19.16 -0.13
C VAL A 250 3.07 20.26 -0.91
N GLN A 251 3.92 21.05 -0.26
CA GLN A 251 4.71 22.10 -0.90
C GLN A 251 5.75 21.49 -1.84
N SER A 252 6.39 20.39 -1.42
CA SER A 252 7.33 19.64 -2.25
C SER A 252 6.64 19.07 -3.49
N MET A 253 5.43 18.50 -3.33
CA MET A 253 4.63 18.00 -4.46
C MET A 253 4.21 19.12 -5.43
N LEU A 254 3.79 20.28 -4.91
CA LEU A 254 3.45 21.45 -5.74
C LEU A 254 4.66 21.93 -6.56
N ARG A 255 5.86 21.96 -5.96
CA ARG A 255 7.09 22.31 -6.67
C ARG A 255 7.42 21.28 -7.75
N LEU A 256 7.35 19.99 -7.42
CA LEU A 256 7.60 18.91 -8.37
C LEU A 256 6.68 19.00 -9.60
N LYS A 257 5.36 19.18 -9.39
CA LYS A 257 4.40 19.34 -10.49
C LYS A 257 4.59 20.64 -11.28
N SER A 258 5.12 21.69 -10.65
CA SER A 258 5.43 22.94 -11.35
C SER A 258 6.64 22.80 -12.27
N GLU A 259 7.64 22.01 -11.84
CA GLU A 259 8.82 21.71 -12.66
C GLU A 259 8.49 20.74 -13.80
N TYR A 260 7.68 19.71 -13.50
CA TYR A 260 7.31 18.65 -14.43
C TYR A 260 5.79 18.66 -14.69
N PRO A 261 5.27 19.64 -15.45
CA PRO A 261 3.84 19.68 -15.79
C PRO A 261 3.42 18.46 -16.61
N ASP A 262 2.18 18.03 -16.44
CA ASP A 262 1.58 16.88 -17.12
C ASP A 262 2.45 15.61 -17.07
N THR A 263 3.00 15.32 -15.87
CA THR A 263 3.89 14.17 -15.65
C THR A 263 3.36 13.25 -14.55
N PHE A 264 3.11 13.79 -13.36
CA PHE A 264 2.68 13.00 -12.21
C PHE A 264 1.17 13.06 -12.03
N HIS A 265 0.51 11.91 -12.16
CA HIS A 265 -0.94 11.78 -12.04
C HIS A 265 -1.40 10.82 -10.94
N ILE A 266 -0.46 10.17 -10.26
CA ILE A 266 -0.72 9.24 -9.15
C ILE A 266 0.28 9.48 -8.03
N ILE A 267 -0.18 9.29 -6.79
CA ILE A 267 0.65 9.37 -5.58
C ILE A 267 0.86 7.96 -5.05
N GLY A 268 2.10 7.66 -4.67
CA GLY A 268 2.47 6.44 -3.97
C GLY A 268 3.15 5.39 -4.83
N GLU A 269 3.52 4.25 -4.25
CA GLU A 269 3.04 3.84 -2.93
C GLU A 269 3.48 4.70 -1.75
N ILE A 270 2.53 5.02 -0.87
CA ILE A 270 2.80 5.64 0.44
C ILE A 270 2.79 4.56 1.51
N THR A 271 3.92 4.39 2.20
CA THR A 271 4.07 3.31 3.19
C THR A 271 3.69 3.78 4.60
N MET A 272 2.68 3.14 5.21
CA MET A 272 2.26 3.38 6.59
C MET A 272 2.76 2.26 7.54
N HIS A 273 1.88 1.40 8.07
CA HIS A 273 2.31 0.21 8.78
C HIS A 273 2.82 -0.79 7.74
N LYS A 274 4.11 -1.15 7.80
CA LYS A 274 4.66 -2.20 6.94
C LYS A 274 5.73 -2.98 7.68
N GLU A 275 5.41 -4.24 8.01
CA GLU A 275 6.28 -5.23 8.67
C GLU A 275 7.48 -4.64 9.43
N PHE A 276 8.70 -4.92 8.97
CA PHE A 276 9.95 -4.39 9.52
C PHE A 276 10.21 -2.95 9.05
N VAL A 277 9.75 -2.60 7.84
CA VAL A 277 10.01 -1.31 7.18
C VAL A 277 9.61 -0.13 8.06
N GLY A 278 8.43 -0.20 8.68
CA GLY A 278 7.94 0.85 9.57
C GLY A 278 8.80 1.05 10.83
N LYS A 279 9.52 0.01 11.28
CA LYS A 279 10.45 0.10 12.43
C LYS A 279 11.86 0.53 12.03
N GLN A 280 12.26 0.23 10.81
CA GLN A 280 13.59 0.53 10.29
C GLN A 280 13.69 1.96 9.69
N ASN A 281 12.57 2.61 9.39
CA ASN A 281 12.54 3.99 8.89
C ASN A 281 13.01 5.00 9.96
N LEU A 282 14.08 5.73 9.64
CA LEU A 282 14.70 6.72 10.53
C LEU A 282 14.15 8.14 10.35
N ASP A 283 13.52 8.44 9.21
CA ASP A 283 13.23 9.82 8.81
C ASP A 283 11.81 10.25 9.19
N TYR A 284 10.87 9.32 9.26
CA TYR A 284 9.51 9.63 9.71
C TYR A 284 8.77 8.43 10.30
N LYS A 285 7.71 8.73 11.05
CA LYS A 285 6.70 7.77 11.48
C LYS A 285 5.34 8.22 10.98
N ALA A 286 4.76 7.44 10.07
CA ALA A 286 3.42 7.70 9.58
C ALA A 286 2.41 7.51 10.73
N GLY A 287 1.39 8.36 10.77
CA GLY A 287 0.33 8.27 11.77
C GLY A 287 -1.05 8.25 11.11
N PHE A 288 -2.00 7.56 11.74
CA PHE A 288 -3.40 7.53 11.31
C PHE A 288 -4.24 8.66 11.92
N GLY A 289 -3.73 9.40 12.89
CA GLY A 289 -4.50 10.42 13.59
C GLY A 289 -5.00 11.57 12.69
N PRO A 290 -6.04 12.31 13.13
CA PRO A 290 -6.56 13.48 12.42
C PRO A 290 -5.53 14.59 12.20
N GLU A 291 -4.55 14.69 13.09
CA GLU A 291 -3.47 15.69 13.01
C GLU A 291 -2.23 15.20 12.22
N ALA A 292 -2.26 13.98 11.69
CA ALA A 292 -1.12 13.44 10.95
C ALA A 292 -0.94 14.15 9.59
N PRO A 293 0.30 14.46 9.16
CA PRO A 293 0.55 15.18 7.90
C PRO A 293 0.03 14.49 6.64
N ILE A 294 -0.12 13.16 6.66
CA ILE A 294 -0.77 12.39 5.59
C ILE A 294 -2.15 12.93 5.20
N ASN A 295 -2.89 13.51 6.14
CA ASN A 295 -4.21 14.08 5.85
C ASN A 295 -4.13 15.23 4.85
N ASP A 296 -3.07 16.02 4.86
CA ASP A 296 -2.91 17.12 3.91
C ASP A 296 -2.47 16.61 2.54
N ILE A 297 -1.69 15.52 2.49
CA ILE A 297 -1.39 14.78 1.25
C ILE A 297 -2.67 14.25 0.62
N LEU A 298 -3.55 13.61 1.40
CA LEU A 298 -4.80 13.06 0.90
C LEU A 298 -5.79 14.15 0.45
N LYS A 299 -5.87 15.30 1.16
CA LYS A 299 -6.65 16.47 0.71
C LYS A 299 -6.10 17.04 -0.60
N PHE A 300 -4.78 17.14 -0.73
CA PHE A 300 -4.14 17.55 -1.98
C PHE A 300 -4.45 16.57 -3.11
N ALA A 301 -4.42 15.27 -2.85
CA ALA A 301 -4.77 14.23 -3.80
C ALA A 301 -6.22 14.39 -4.31
N ALA A 302 -7.19 14.60 -3.41
CA ALA A 302 -8.57 14.91 -3.80
C ALA A 302 -8.67 16.18 -4.67
N ARG A 303 -7.96 17.25 -4.26
CA ARG A 303 -8.00 18.54 -4.97
C ARG A 303 -7.38 18.49 -6.35
N SER A 304 -6.32 17.70 -6.52
CA SER A 304 -5.60 17.50 -7.78
C SER A 304 -6.16 16.35 -8.62
N GLY A 305 -7.10 15.57 -8.08
CA GLY A 305 -7.68 14.40 -8.72
C GLY A 305 -6.73 13.21 -8.85
N MET A 306 -5.63 13.20 -8.09
CA MET A 306 -4.65 12.11 -8.13
C MET A 306 -5.08 10.98 -7.19
N PRO A 307 -5.17 9.72 -7.66
CA PRO A 307 -5.33 8.58 -6.77
C PRO A 307 -4.08 8.35 -5.93
N VAL A 308 -4.26 7.66 -4.81
CA VAL A 308 -3.21 7.36 -3.84
C VAL A 308 -3.11 5.84 -3.67
N VAL A 309 -1.95 5.27 -3.98
CA VAL A 309 -1.62 3.88 -3.63
C VAL A 309 -1.19 3.84 -2.17
N LEU A 310 -2.02 3.25 -1.33
CA LEU A 310 -1.74 3.05 0.09
C LEU A 310 -1.03 1.71 0.27
N HIS A 311 0.23 1.73 0.69
CA HIS A 311 0.95 0.54 1.11
C HIS A 311 0.93 0.44 2.62
N CYS A 312 -0.03 -0.32 3.13
CA CYS A 312 -0.21 -0.51 4.56
C CYS A 312 -0.63 -1.95 4.80
N ASP A 313 0.05 -2.65 5.70
CA ASP A 313 -0.45 -3.92 6.19
C ASP A 313 -1.73 -3.66 7.00
N SER A 314 -2.70 -4.54 6.83
CA SER A 314 -3.94 -4.58 7.61
C SER A 314 -3.74 -5.28 8.95
N SER A 315 -2.63 -5.99 9.12
CA SER A 315 -2.33 -6.83 10.27
C SER A 315 -0.93 -6.62 10.81
N ASP A 316 -0.76 -6.88 12.10
CA ASP A 316 0.53 -6.79 12.76
C ASP A 316 1.37 -8.06 12.51
N ALA A 317 2.38 -7.92 11.67
CA ALA A 317 3.32 -8.99 11.36
C ALA A 317 4.06 -9.52 12.59
N GLU A 318 4.40 -8.67 13.57
CA GLU A 318 5.10 -9.11 14.79
C GLU A 318 4.22 -10.08 15.59
N THR A 319 2.97 -9.71 15.82
CA THR A 319 1.98 -10.57 16.47
C THR A 319 1.82 -11.89 15.71
N CYS A 320 1.68 -11.85 14.38
CA CYS A 320 1.55 -13.05 13.56
C CYS A 320 2.77 -13.99 13.71
N ILE A 321 3.98 -13.44 13.64
CA ILE A 321 5.23 -14.19 13.81
C ILE A 321 5.34 -14.82 15.20
N LYS A 322 5.16 -14.01 16.25
CA LYS A 322 5.35 -14.45 17.65
C LYS A 322 4.28 -15.46 18.09
N THR A 323 3.07 -15.35 17.55
CA THR A 323 1.95 -16.26 17.87
C THR A 323 1.73 -17.38 16.85
N LYS A 324 2.46 -17.37 15.73
CA LYS A 324 2.30 -18.30 14.59
C LYS A 324 0.85 -18.38 14.11
N SER A 325 0.19 -17.24 14.05
CA SER A 325 -1.22 -17.10 13.66
C SER A 325 -1.35 -16.22 12.42
N PRO A 326 -2.40 -16.41 11.60
CA PRO A 326 -2.67 -15.52 10.48
C PRO A 326 -3.13 -14.14 10.97
N GLY A 327 -3.09 -13.16 10.07
CA GLY A 327 -3.51 -11.78 10.34
C GLY A 327 -4.99 -11.68 10.71
N LYS A 328 -5.33 -10.79 11.64
CA LYS A 328 -6.71 -10.57 12.13
C LYS A 328 -7.28 -9.21 11.75
N GLY A 329 -6.58 -8.41 10.96
CA GLY A 329 -6.98 -7.05 10.60
C GLY A 329 -6.81 -6.05 11.75
N GLU A 330 -5.70 -6.14 12.50
CA GLU A 330 -5.39 -5.29 13.65
C GLU A 330 -5.45 -3.79 13.33
N TYR A 331 -5.07 -3.39 12.11
CA TYR A 331 -5.05 -2.00 11.65
C TYR A 331 -6.25 -1.64 10.78
N PHE A 332 -7.21 -2.55 10.63
CA PHE A 332 -8.37 -2.37 9.76
C PHE A 332 -9.21 -1.16 10.16
N LYS A 333 -9.37 -0.92 11.47
CA LYS A 333 -10.15 0.20 11.99
C LYS A 333 -9.49 1.53 11.64
N GLU A 334 -8.17 1.65 11.81
CA GLU A 334 -7.41 2.85 11.50
C GLU A 334 -7.44 3.15 9.99
N ILE A 335 -7.39 2.11 9.15
CA ILE A 335 -7.56 2.24 7.70
C ILE A 335 -8.98 2.72 7.36
N ASP A 336 -10.02 2.11 7.94
CA ASP A 336 -11.43 2.53 7.79
C ASP A 336 -11.60 4.02 8.14
N GLU A 337 -11.07 4.44 9.29
CA GLU A 337 -11.13 5.83 9.76
C GLU A 337 -10.31 6.81 8.90
N LEU A 338 -9.20 6.37 8.30
CA LEU A 338 -8.45 7.18 7.34
C LEU A 338 -9.23 7.38 6.05
N VAL A 339 -9.76 6.31 5.46
CA VAL A 339 -10.54 6.37 4.23
C VAL A 339 -11.81 7.21 4.43
N ALA A 340 -12.51 7.02 5.55
CA ALA A 340 -13.72 7.77 5.90
C ALA A 340 -13.51 9.29 5.97
N ARG A 341 -12.31 9.74 6.39
CA ARG A 341 -11.98 11.16 6.50
C ARG A 341 -11.67 11.80 5.14
N HIS A 342 -11.37 11.00 4.12
CA HIS A 342 -10.98 11.47 2.79
C HIS A 342 -11.88 10.90 1.69
N PRO A 343 -13.22 11.09 1.76
CA PRO A 343 -14.16 10.46 0.83
C PRO A 343 -13.98 10.92 -0.63
N ASN A 344 -13.33 12.07 -0.84
CA ASN A 344 -13.06 12.63 -2.17
C ASN A 344 -11.71 12.17 -2.75
N THR A 345 -10.90 11.42 -2.01
CA THR A 345 -9.61 10.91 -2.46
C THR A 345 -9.77 9.47 -2.90
N LYS A 346 -9.41 9.15 -4.14
CA LYS A 346 -9.35 7.75 -4.60
C LYS A 346 -8.15 7.07 -3.94
N ILE A 347 -8.40 6.06 -3.12
CA ILE A 347 -7.39 5.29 -2.41
C ILE A 347 -7.36 3.89 -3.00
N VAL A 348 -6.19 3.42 -3.42
CA VAL A 348 -5.95 2.06 -3.91
C VAL A 348 -5.10 1.35 -2.85
N HIS A 349 -5.68 0.41 -2.11
CA HIS A 349 -4.96 -0.30 -1.05
C HIS A 349 -4.19 -1.48 -1.61
N ALA A 350 -2.86 -1.42 -1.51
CA ALA A 350 -1.94 -2.40 -2.06
C ALA A 350 -2.16 -3.80 -1.50
N HIS A 351 -1.76 -4.81 -2.27
CA HIS A 351 -1.59 -6.19 -1.83
C HIS A 351 -2.83 -6.83 -1.21
N MET A 352 -3.95 -6.84 -1.96
CA MET A 352 -5.23 -7.42 -1.54
C MET A 352 -5.74 -6.79 -0.24
N GLY A 353 -5.58 -5.48 -0.12
CA GLY A 353 -5.98 -4.74 1.06
C GLY A 353 -5.07 -4.95 2.27
N GLY A 354 -3.75 -4.99 2.04
CA GLY A 354 -2.74 -4.96 3.08
C GLY A 354 -2.39 -6.33 3.64
N ILE A 355 -2.30 -7.37 2.82
CA ILE A 355 -1.71 -8.63 3.26
C ILE A 355 -0.18 -8.47 3.32
N GLY A 356 0.43 -8.85 4.44
CA GLY A 356 1.88 -8.89 4.62
C GLY A 356 2.46 -10.27 4.31
N LYS A 357 3.77 -10.35 4.05
CA LYS A 357 4.49 -11.62 3.86
C LYS A 357 4.38 -12.51 5.08
N PHE A 358 4.47 -11.92 6.26
CA PHE A 358 4.41 -12.61 7.55
C PHE A 358 3.07 -12.47 8.27
N ALA A 359 2.08 -11.87 7.61
CA ALA A 359 0.71 -11.74 8.08
C ALA A 359 -0.24 -12.28 6.99
N PRO A 360 -0.29 -13.62 6.78
CA PRO A 360 -1.14 -14.22 5.77
C PRO A 360 -2.63 -13.97 6.08
N PRO A 361 -3.51 -14.05 5.06
CA PRO A 361 -4.92 -13.69 5.23
C PRO A 361 -5.64 -14.60 6.22
N GLY A 362 -6.17 -14.00 7.29
CA GLY A 362 -7.06 -14.67 8.23
C GLY A 362 -8.42 -15.04 7.62
N GLU A 363 -9.24 -15.75 8.41
CA GLU A 363 -10.56 -16.24 7.99
C GLU A 363 -11.53 -15.12 7.60
N ASN A 364 -11.39 -13.93 8.20
CA ASN A 364 -12.30 -12.80 7.98
C ASN A 364 -11.82 -11.81 6.91
N HIS A 365 -10.71 -12.08 6.22
CA HIS A 365 -10.08 -11.10 5.32
C HIS A 365 -11.02 -10.63 4.20
N VAL A 366 -11.68 -11.55 3.47
CA VAL A 366 -12.63 -11.19 2.40
C VAL A 366 -13.84 -10.43 2.97
N ALA A 367 -14.30 -10.78 4.17
CA ALA A 367 -15.42 -10.09 4.83
C ALA A 367 -15.04 -8.65 5.24
N GLN A 368 -13.81 -8.45 5.71
CA GLN A 368 -13.24 -7.13 6.02
C GLN A 368 -13.14 -6.27 4.74
N LEU A 369 -12.61 -6.81 3.65
CA LEU A 369 -12.56 -6.10 2.37
C LEU A 369 -13.95 -5.71 1.86
N ARG A 370 -14.92 -6.63 1.95
CA ARG A 370 -16.32 -6.35 1.59
C ARG A 370 -16.87 -5.17 2.38
N GLU A 371 -16.58 -5.10 3.67
CA GLU A 371 -17.06 -4.01 4.52
C GLU A 371 -16.45 -2.65 4.13
N LEU A 372 -15.15 -2.58 3.80
CA LEU A 372 -14.54 -1.34 3.29
C LEU A 372 -15.13 -0.92 1.94
N LEU A 373 -15.25 -1.86 1.01
CA LEU A 373 -15.79 -1.61 -0.33
C LEU A 373 -17.25 -1.14 -0.28
N ARG A 374 -18.04 -1.66 0.66
CA ARG A 374 -19.43 -1.27 0.92
C ARG A 374 -19.54 0.12 1.55
N LYS A 375 -18.64 0.47 2.47
CA LYS A 375 -18.67 1.75 3.20
C LYS A 375 -18.15 2.92 2.39
N HIS A 376 -17.13 2.68 1.57
CA HIS A 376 -16.32 3.73 0.95
C HIS A 376 -16.34 3.58 -0.55
N ASP A 377 -16.96 4.49 -1.30
CA ASP A 377 -16.99 4.47 -2.77
C ASP A 377 -15.65 4.86 -3.42
N ASN A 378 -14.74 5.39 -2.63
CA ASN A 378 -13.43 5.89 -3.06
C ASN A 378 -12.27 4.91 -2.81
N TYR A 379 -12.55 3.68 -2.39
CA TYR A 379 -11.56 2.68 -1.95
C TYR A 379 -11.37 1.49 -2.91
N SER A 380 -10.33 1.43 -3.71
CA SER A 380 -10.05 0.27 -4.57
C SER A 380 -8.97 -0.62 -3.96
N ILE A 381 -8.84 -1.83 -4.49
CA ILE A 381 -7.88 -2.84 -4.08
C ILE A 381 -6.92 -3.08 -5.23
N ASP A 382 -5.63 -2.97 -4.94
CA ASP A 382 -4.58 -3.44 -5.81
C ASP A 382 -4.27 -4.91 -5.47
N MET A 383 -4.21 -5.75 -6.48
CA MET A 383 -4.00 -7.20 -6.39
C MET A 383 -2.52 -7.58 -6.54
N SER A 384 -1.59 -6.66 -6.31
CA SER A 384 -0.17 -6.89 -6.49
C SER A 384 0.48 -7.82 -5.46
N TRP A 385 1.72 -8.20 -5.79
CA TRP A 385 2.65 -9.01 -5.00
C TRP A 385 2.44 -10.52 -5.07
N ASP A 386 3.44 -11.20 -5.63
CA ASP A 386 3.46 -12.65 -5.82
C ASP A 386 3.37 -13.41 -4.49
N VAL A 387 3.99 -12.90 -3.43
CA VAL A 387 3.87 -13.44 -2.06
C VAL A 387 2.41 -13.44 -1.59
N VAL A 388 1.64 -12.42 -1.94
CA VAL A 388 0.22 -12.34 -1.60
C VAL A 388 -0.60 -13.21 -2.53
N ALA A 389 -0.35 -13.16 -3.84
CA ALA A 389 -1.01 -14.00 -4.83
C ALA A 389 -0.84 -15.49 -4.56
N GLU A 390 0.30 -15.90 -3.98
CA GLU A 390 0.54 -17.27 -3.54
C GLU A 390 -0.56 -17.75 -2.59
N ASN A 391 -1.10 -16.91 -1.69
CA ASN A 391 -2.18 -17.31 -0.78
C ASN A 391 -3.53 -17.56 -1.50
N TYR A 392 -3.62 -17.18 -2.77
CA TYR A 392 -4.75 -17.35 -3.67
C TYR A 392 -4.40 -18.23 -4.88
N SER A 393 -3.27 -18.94 -4.84
CA SER A 393 -2.95 -20.02 -5.77
C SER A 393 -3.68 -21.29 -5.35
N PRO A 394 -4.23 -22.07 -6.30
CA PRO A 394 -4.88 -23.34 -5.99
C PRO A 394 -3.88 -24.47 -5.72
N VAL A 395 -2.58 -24.23 -5.93
CA VAL A 395 -1.50 -25.19 -5.70
C VAL A 395 -0.87 -24.94 -4.34
N SER A 396 -0.85 -25.96 -3.49
CA SER A 396 -0.18 -25.88 -2.19
C SER A 396 1.29 -26.26 -2.30
N LYS A 397 2.14 -25.58 -1.50
CA LYS A 397 3.56 -25.94 -1.30
C LYS A 397 3.74 -27.04 -0.24
N GLU A 398 2.67 -27.49 0.41
CA GLU A 398 2.76 -28.57 1.39
C GLU A 398 3.10 -29.91 0.75
N THR A 399 3.95 -30.68 1.45
CA THR A 399 4.45 -31.97 0.95
C THR A 399 3.77 -33.16 1.62
N ASP A 400 3.24 -32.98 2.83
CA ASP A 400 2.41 -33.99 3.49
C ASP A 400 1.05 -34.09 2.79
N PRO A 401 0.64 -35.26 2.27
CA PRO A 401 -0.58 -35.38 1.47
C PRO A 401 -1.86 -34.93 2.18
N VAL A 402 -1.95 -35.14 3.50
CA VAL A 402 -3.14 -34.78 4.29
C VAL A 402 -3.19 -33.27 4.48
N ARG A 403 -2.06 -32.66 4.83
CA ARG A 403 -1.97 -31.19 4.97
C ARG A 403 -2.13 -30.49 3.63
N LYS A 404 -1.54 -31.02 2.56
CA LYS A 404 -1.70 -30.51 1.20
C LYS A 404 -3.17 -30.46 0.80
N ALA A 405 -3.91 -31.57 0.96
CA ALA A 405 -5.33 -31.60 0.63
C ALA A 405 -6.17 -30.61 1.46
N ALA A 406 -5.85 -30.45 2.76
CA ALA A 406 -6.53 -29.50 3.62
C ALA A 406 -6.25 -28.04 3.24
N ASP A 407 -4.99 -27.71 2.95
CA ASP A 407 -4.56 -26.38 2.51
C ASP A 407 -5.19 -26.00 1.17
N GLU A 408 -5.21 -26.93 0.21
CA GLU A 408 -5.84 -26.71 -1.11
C GLU A 408 -7.36 -26.50 -1.01
N ALA A 409 -8.05 -27.21 -0.11
CA ALA A 409 -9.46 -26.96 0.16
C ALA A 409 -9.71 -25.56 0.76
N ALA A 410 -8.85 -25.12 1.67
CA ALA A 410 -8.92 -23.78 2.25
C ALA A 410 -8.64 -22.68 1.19
N ARG A 411 -7.62 -22.88 0.36
CA ARG A 411 -7.29 -21.99 -0.77
C ARG A 411 -8.42 -21.89 -1.77
N LYS A 412 -9.02 -23.02 -2.18
CA LYS A 412 -10.18 -23.04 -3.07
C LYS A 412 -11.32 -22.18 -2.52
N THR A 413 -11.66 -22.35 -1.25
CA THR A 413 -12.71 -21.55 -0.60
C THR A 413 -12.37 -20.05 -0.64
N ARG A 414 -11.13 -19.69 -0.29
CA ARG A 414 -10.65 -18.31 -0.32
C ARG A 414 -10.69 -17.70 -1.73
N ILE A 415 -10.30 -18.47 -2.73
CA ILE A 415 -10.34 -18.09 -4.15
C ILE A 415 -11.79 -17.82 -4.59
N GLU A 416 -12.72 -18.72 -4.27
CA GLU A 416 -14.14 -18.57 -4.61
C GLU A 416 -14.77 -17.34 -3.93
N ASP A 417 -14.44 -17.11 -2.66
CA ASP A 417 -14.90 -15.94 -1.90
C ASP A 417 -14.35 -14.62 -2.45
N MET A 418 -13.06 -14.59 -2.84
CA MET A 418 -12.44 -13.43 -3.47
C MET A 418 -13.04 -13.18 -4.86
N ALA A 419 -13.22 -14.21 -5.68
CA ALA A 419 -13.87 -14.08 -6.98
C ALA A 419 -15.30 -13.54 -6.85
N ALA A 420 -16.05 -14.01 -5.84
CA ALA A 420 -17.38 -13.47 -5.55
C ALA A 420 -17.33 -12.00 -5.16
N LEU A 421 -16.34 -11.57 -4.37
CA LEU A 421 -16.16 -10.16 -4.02
C LEU A 421 -15.80 -9.30 -5.24
N ILE A 422 -14.94 -9.79 -6.14
CA ILE A 422 -14.62 -9.11 -7.40
C ILE A 422 -15.87 -8.93 -8.25
N ARG A 423 -16.72 -9.96 -8.37
CA ARG A 423 -18.01 -9.85 -9.10
C ARG A 423 -19.00 -8.89 -8.43
N GLU A 424 -18.97 -8.79 -7.10
CA GLU A 424 -19.79 -7.84 -6.35
C GLU A 424 -19.33 -6.38 -6.57
N TYR A 425 -18.02 -6.17 -6.73
CA TYR A 425 -17.40 -4.84 -6.92
C TYR A 425 -16.45 -4.81 -8.13
N PRO A 426 -16.95 -5.01 -9.37
CA PRO A 426 -16.12 -5.27 -10.55
C PRO A 426 -15.26 -4.09 -10.98
N THR A 427 -15.51 -2.89 -10.46
CA THR A 427 -14.76 -1.66 -10.75
C THR A 427 -13.68 -1.34 -9.71
N ARG A 428 -13.51 -2.20 -8.70
CA ARG A 428 -12.75 -1.87 -7.47
C ARG A 428 -11.50 -2.71 -7.26
N PHE A 429 -11.13 -3.54 -8.23
CA PHE A 429 -9.94 -4.39 -8.21
C PHE A 429 -9.05 -4.09 -9.41
N ILE A 430 -7.76 -3.93 -9.17
CA ILE A 430 -6.78 -3.53 -10.20
C ILE A 430 -5.58 -4.46 -10.11
N MET A 431 -5.13 -4.96 -11.25
CA MET A 431 -3.91 -5.78 -11.33
C MET A 431 -2.65 -4.94 -11.10
N GLY A 432 -1.68 -5.52 -10.38
CA GLY A 432 -0.32 -5.01 -10.26
C GLY A 432 0.67 -6.16 -10.05
N SER A 433 1.95 -5.96 -10.27
CA SER A 433 2.95 -7.02 -10.07
C SER A 433 3.58 -7.00 -8.68
N ASP A 434 3.84 -5.81 -8.16
CA ASP A 434 4.84 -5.49 -7.14
C ASP A 434 6.22 -6.07 -7.50
N ALA A 435 6.57 -6.02 -8.79
CA ALA A 435 7.87 -6.48 -9.26
C ALA A 435 8.97 -5.61 -8.65
N LEU A 436 9.61 -6.15 -7.61
CA LEU A 436 10.83 -5.61 -7.04
C LEU A 436 11.93 -5.73 -8.07
N ILE A 437 12.16 -4.63 -8.78
CA ILE A 437 13.13 -4.57 -9.86
C ILE A 437 12.73 -5.50 -11.02
N SER A 438 12.15 -4.92 -12.06
CA SER A 438 11.83 -5.57 -13.34
C SER A 438 13.09 -6.05 -14.08
N ARG A 439 13.85 -7.00 -13.52
CA ARG A 439 15.07 -7.58 -14.12
C ARG A 439 14.77 -8.61 -15.18
N ASN A 440 13.59 -9.22 -15.10
CA ASN A 440 13.12 -10.20 -16.07
C ASN A 440 11.60 -10.14 -16.18
N SER A 441 11.06 -10.62 -17.29
CA SER A 441 9.62 -10.65 -17.55
C SER A 441 8.85 -11.59 -16.62
N LYS A 442 9.51 -12.61 -16.05
CA LYS A 442 8.88 -13.55 -15.11
C LYS A 442 8.56 -12.91 -13.77
N SER A 443 9.42 -12.04 -13.23
CA SER A 443 9.10 -11.32 -11.99
C SER A 443 7.94 -10.35 -12.16
N ILE A 444 7.77 -9.80 -13.37
CA ILE A 444 6.61 -8.96 -13.72
C ILE A 444 5.36 -9.84 -13.74
N SER A 445 5.35 -10.93 -14.51
CA SER A 445 4.18 -11.81 -14.70
C SER A 445 3.85 -12.73 -13.52
N ALA A 446 4.74 -12.91 -12.54
CA ALA A 446 4.58 -13.89 -11.44
C ALA A 446 3.23 -13.80 -10.70
N THR A 447 2.82 -12.59 -10.34
CA THR A 447 1.55 -12.34 -9.63
C THR A 447 0.35 -12.76 -10.49
N TYR A 448 0.38 -12.45 -11.78
CA TYR A 448 -0.65 -12.87 -12.74
C TYR A 448 -0.69 -14.39 -12.86
N ASP A 449 0.47 -15.02 -13.04
CA ASP A 449 0.59 -16.47 -13.22
C ASP A 449 0.02 -17.24 -12.02
N LEU A 450 0.22 -16.74 -10.80
CA LEU A 450 -0.33 -17.34 -9.58
C LEU A 450 -1.86 -17.26 -9.53
N TYR A 451 -2.45 -16.09 -9.80
CA TYR A 451 -3.91 -15.95 -9.84
C TYR A 451 -4.54 -16.72 -10.99
N ALA A 452 -3.85 -16.82 -12.12
CA ALA A 452 -4.31 -17.54 -13.28
C ALA A 452 -3.96 -19.04 -13.23
N ASN A 453 -3.20 -19.50 -12.24
CA ASN A 453 -2.60 -20.85 -12.22
C ASN A 453 -1.93 -21.24 -13.56
N ARG A 454 -1.16 -20.32 -14.16
CA ARG A 454 -0.48 -20.57 -15.44
C ARG A 454 0.96 -21.02 -15.21
N GLY A 455 1.44 -21.94 -16.04
CA GLY A 455 2.81 -22.46 -15.95
C GLY A 455 3.10 -23.35 -14.73
N THR A 456 2.06 -23.88 -14.06
CA THR A 456 2.20 -24.79 -12.93
C THR A 456 2.19 -26.26 -13.37
N GLN A 457 2.60 -27.16 -12.46
CA GLN A 457 2.56 -28.61 -12.71
C GLN A 457 1.15 -29.21 -12.57
N GLU A 458 0.18 -28.42 -12.13
CA GLU A 458 -1.21 -28.83 -11.86
C GLU A 458 -2.19 -27.90 -12.61
N PRO A 459 -2.11 -27.82 -13.95
CA PRO A 459 -2.88 -26.87 -14.78
C PRO A 459 -4.39 -27.17 -14.79
N GLU A 460 -4.82 -28.36 -14.36
CA GLU A 460 -6.22 -28.73 -14.22
C GLU A 460 -6.94 -28.00 -13.08
N LYS A 461 -6.17 -27.42 -12.13
CA LYS A 461 -6.72 -26.65 -11.01
C LYS A 461 -7.11 -25.25 -11.47
N LEU A 462 -8.23 -24.76 -10.94
CA LEU A 462 -8.76 -23.46 -11.29
C LEU A 462 -8.14 -22.37 -10.41
N GLY A 463 -7.46 -21.41 -11.04
CA GLY A 463 -7.00 -20.20 -10.41
C GLY A 463 -8.14 -19.20 -10.18
N LEU A 464 -7.85 -18.11 -9.46
CA LEU A 464 -8.78 -17.00 -9.21
C LEU A 464 -9.43 -16.46 -10.48
N PHE A 465 -8.65 -16.26 -11.54
CA PHE A 465 -9.19 -15.72 -12.79
C PHE A 465 -10.08 -16.70 -13.55
N ASP A 466 -10.01 -18.00 -13.26
CA ASP A 466 -10.90 -18.99 -13.86
C ASP A 466 -12.36 -18.87 -13.35
N TYR A 467 -12.59 -18.07 -12.31
CA TYR A 467 -13.91 -17.78 -11.74
C TYR A 467 -14.48 -16.41 -12.16
N LEU A 468 -13.77 -15.63 -12.98
CA LEU A 468 -14.23 -14.30 -13.43
C LEU A 468 -14.89 -14.38 -14.81
N ASP A 469 -15.84 -13.47 -15.08
CA ASP A 469 -16.47 -13.37 -16.40
C ASP A 469 -15.45 -12.87 -17.45
N PRO A 470 -15.12 -13.66 -18.48
CA PRO A 470 -14.16 -13.26 -19.52
C PRO A 470 -14.59 -12.02 -20.31
N ASP A 471 -15.90 -11.74 -20.37
CA ASP A 471 -16.47 -10.58 -21.06
C ASP A 471 -16.86 -9.46 -20.08
N GLY A 472 -16.67 -9.67 -18.77
CA GLY A 472 -17.12 -8.79 -17.70
C GLY A 472 -15.97 -8.33 -16.78
N ASP A 473 -15.89 -8.95 -15.61
CA ASP A 473 -14.96 -8.59 -14.53
C ASP A 473 -13.49 -8.89 -14.86
N TYR A 474 -13.19 -9.96 -15.59
CA TYR A 474 -11.81 -10.33 -15.94
C TYR A 474 -11.06 -9.21 -16.70
N PRO A 475 -11.56 -8.71 -17.85
CA PRO A 475 -10.88 -7.62 -18.57
C PRO A 475 -10.89 -6.28 -17.81
N ARG A 476 -11.84 -6.07 -16.88
CA ARG A 476 -11.85 -4.89 -16.00
C ARG A 476 -10.70 -4.92 -15.00
N VAL A 477 -10.49 -6.07 -14.34
CA VAL A 477 -9.38 -6.26 -13.38
C VAL A 477 -8.03 -6.08 -14.06
N LEU A 478 -7.85 -6.69 -15.24
CA LEU A 478 -6.57 -6.67 -15.94
C LEU A 478 -6.24 -5.31 -16.59
N SER A 479 -7.24 -4.58 -17.08
CA SER A 479 -7.03 -3.30 -17.79
C SER A 479 -8.04 -2.22 -17.44
N GLY A 480 -9.33 -2.53 -17.54
CA GLY A 480 -10.36 -1.49 -17.60
C GLY A 480 -10.39 -0.56 -16.38
N ASN A 481 -10.13 -1.11 -15.20
CA ASN A 481 -10.11 -0.33 -13.96
C ASN A 481 -8.85 0.55 -13.85
N PHE A 482 -7.69 0.06 -14.30
CA PHE A 482 -6.47 0.87 -14.42
C PHE A 482 -6.68 2.04 -15.39
N ASP A 483 -7.21 1.75 -16.58
CA ASP A 483 -7.45 2.76 -17.62
C ASP A 483 -8.41 3.84 -17.14
N THR A 484 -9.52 3.43 -16.54
CA THR A 484 -10.51 4.36 -15.97
C THR A 484 -9.85 5.24 -14.91
N LEU A 485 -9.16 4.63 -13.93
CA LEU A 485 -8.55 5.35 -12.82
C LEU A 485 -7.53 6.38 -13.30
N LEU A 486 -6.61 6.00 -14.19
CA LEU A 486 -5.51 6.88 -14.59
C LEU A 486 -5.91 7.87 -15.70
N THR A 487 -6.88 7.55 -16.55
CA THR A 487 -7.45 8.52 -17.49
C THR A 487 -8.20 9.63 -16.76
N ASP A 488 -8.99 9.28 -15.75
CA ASP A 488 -9.67 10.25 -14.89
C ASP A 488 -8.65 11.11 -14.15
N ALA A 489 -7.60 10.48 -13.60
CA ALA A 489 -6.53 11.18 -12.89
C ALA A 489 -5.76 12.15 -13.78
N GLN A 490 -5.38 11.74 -14.99
CA GLN A 490 -4.75 12.62 -15.99
C GLN A 490 -5.63 13.82 -16.31
N THR A 491 -6.92 13.59 -16.57
CA THR A 491 -7.88 14.64 -16.91
C THR A 491 -8.04 15.64 -15.76
N ALA A 492 -8.24 15.15 -14.54
CA ALA A 492 -8.41 16.00 -13.37
C ALA A 492 -7.12 16.76 -13.01
N SER A 493 -5.97 16.09 -13.08
CA SER A 493 -4.66 16.67 -12.78
C SER A 493 -4.28 17.77 -13.77
N ARG A 494 -4.49 17.56 -15.09
CA ARG A 494 -4.32 18.61 -16.11
C ARG A 494 -5.19 19.82 -15.87
N LYS A 495 -6.46 19.60 -15.49
CA LYS A 495 -7.39 20.68 -15.13
C LYS A 495 -6.92 21.44 -13.89
N TYR A 496 -6.40 20.73 -12.88
CA TYR A 496 -5.85 21.32 -11.67
C TYR A 496 -4.61 22.19 -12.00
N GLU A 497 -3.64 21.65 -12.74
CA GLU A 497 -2.42 22.37 -13.16
C GLU A 497 -2.73 23.60 -14.01
N GLY A 498 -3.70 23.50 -14.92
CA GLY A 498 -4.14 24.60 -15.78
C GLY A 498 -4.91 25.72 -15.06
N GLY A 499 -5.34 25.51 -13.82
CA GLY A 499 -6.20 26.44 -13.08
C GLY A 499 -5.82 26.60 -11.61
N LEU A 500 -6.35 25.72 -10.77
CA LEU A 500 -6.29 25.84 -9.30
C LEU A 500 -4.87 25.82 -8.73
N MET A 501 -3.93 25.12 -9.38
CA MET A 501 -2.56 25.02 -8.89
C MET A 501 -1.87 26.39 -8.77
N LYS A 502 -2.15 27.32 -9.69
CA LYS A 502 -1.62 28.69 -9.62
C LYS A 502 -2.13 29.44 -8.39
N GLN A 503 -3.39 29.19 -8.00
CA GLN A 503 -3.97 29.77 -6.78
C GLN A 503 -3.29 29.18 -5.54
N ASP A 504 -3.13 27.86 -5.49
CA ASP A 504 -2.49 27.17 -4.36
C ASP A 504 -1.02 27.63 -4.18
N LEU A 505 -0.28 27.81 -5.28
CA LEU A 505 1.09 28.36 -5.24
C LEU A 505 1.11 29.81 -4.74
N ALA A 506 0.17 30.65 -5.17
CA ALA A 506 0.08 32.03 -4.71
C ALA A 506 -0.33 32.14 -3.23
N GLU A 507 -1.23 31.27 -2.77
CA GLU A 507 -1.62 31.15 -1.37
C GLU A 507 -0.46 30.68 -0.50
N LEU A 508 0.30 29.69 -0.98
CA LEU A 508 1.52 29.21 -0.33
C LEU A 508 2.54 30.34 -0.21
N GLN A 509 2.84 31.05 -1.30
CA GLN A 509 3.75 32.20 -1.29
C GLN A 509 3.28 33.27 -0.30
N SER A 510 1.99 33.62 -0.31
CA SER A 510 1.39 34.58 0.61
C SER A 510 1.50 34.15 2.07
N ALA A 511 1.30 32.86 2.37
CA ALA A 511 1.45 32.31 3.71
C ALA A 511 2.89 32.39 4.21
N ILE A 512 3.86 32.10 3.33
CA ILE A 512 5.28 32.20 3.68
C ILE A 512 5.66 33.66 3.97
N GLU A 513 5.22 34.61 3.14
CA GLU A 513 5.44 36.05 3.35
C GLU A 513 4.85 36.55 4.68
N ARG A 514 3.61 36.16 5.01
CA ARG A 514 2.96 36.53 6.28
C ARG A 514 3.68 35.98 7.50
N ASN A 515 4.25 34.77 7.40
CA ASN A 515 4.91 34.12 8.52
C ASN A 515 6.32 34.65 8.80
N GLY A 516 6.81 35.63 8.04
CA GLY A 516 8.14 36.24 8.22
C GLY A 516 9.31 35.27 8.01
N ARG A 517 9.04 34.03 7.60
CA ARG A 517 10.02 33.07 7.11
C ARG A 517 10.27 33.43 5.66
N THR A 518 11.16 34.38 5.39
CA THR A 518 11.53 34.76 4.01
C THR A 518 11.79 33.52 3.15
N PRO A 519 11.01 33.26 2.10
CA PRO A 519 11.54 32.53 0.97
C PRO A 519 12.28 33.55 0.11
N ASN A 520 13.33 33.15 -0.58
CA ASN A 520 13.84 33.94 -1.70
C ASN A 520 12.63 34.43 -2.53
N LYS A 521 12.50 35.74 -2.75
CA LYS A 521 11.50 36.25 -3.70
C LYS A 521 11.87 35.65 -5.06
N TRP A 522 11.11 34.66 -5.50
CA TRP A 522 11.26 34.10 -6.83
C TRP A 522 10.53 35.06 -7.77
N SER A 523 11.30 35.96 -8.37
CA SER A 523 10.88 36.94 -9.37
C SER A 523 10.60 36.30 -10.72
#